data_AF-A0A7L4AEI5-F1
#
_entry.id   AF-A0A7L4AEI5-F1
#
_cell.length_a   1.000
_cell.length_b   1.000
_cell.length_c   1.000
_cell.angle_alpha   90.00
_cell.angle_beta   90.00
_cell.angle_gamma   90.00
#
_symmetry.space_group_name_H-M   'P 1'
#
loop_
_entity.id
_entity.type
_entity.pdbx_description
1 polymer ?
#
loop_
_entity_poly.entity_id
_entity_poly.type
_entity_poly.pdbx_seq_one_letter_code
_entity_poly.pdbx_strand_id
1 'polypeptide(L)'
;PDVIIEAQFDDNDAEHGQDLLKDTLTDDIKKLSLDTGEKGETKQDDGPMTNDPRLLPDKFLQRTAKVVYILEKKHSRAATGFIKLLADKNSELFKRCAMFSPVDHRVPRAYVSLTDCPPDFVTRPEDYSNMLFICRIVDWKEDSNFATGQLAKSLGQAGEIEPETEGILTEYGVDFSDFSPKALECLPQSLPWVISPGELAKRRDLR
;
A
#
# COMPACT_ATOMS: atom_id res chain seq x y z
N PRO A 1 -1.75 -5.10 1.57
CA PRO A 1 -2.22 -4.11 2.57
C PRO A 1 -1.42 -4.29 3.86
N ASP A 2 -1.24 -3.23 4.64
CA ASP A 2 -0.54 -3.27 5.91
C ASP A 2 -1.38 -3.93 7.01
N VAL A 3 -0.72 -4.38 8.08
CA VAL A 3 -1.39 -4.86 9.29
C VAL A 3 -1.60 -3.67 10.21
N ILE A 4 -2.87 -3.39 10.51
CA ILE A 4 -3.30 -2.23 11.30
C ILE A 4 -3.98 -2.65 12.59
N ILE A 5 -3.95 -1.78 13.59
CA ILE A 5 -4.76 -1.88 14.80
C ILE A 5 -5.87 -0.83 14.69
N GLU A 6 -7.10 -1.28 14.92
CA GLU A 6 -8.30 -0.44 14.87
C GLU A 6 -8.89 -0.30 16.28
N ALA A 7 -9.40 0.90 16.58
CA ALA A 7 -10.21 1.16 17.77
C ALA A 7 -11.64 1.46 17.35
N GLN A 8 -12.63 0.85 18.02
CA GLN A 8 -14.04 1.20 17.83
C GLN A 8 -14.27 2.64 18.29
N PHE A 9 -15.01 3.38 17.49
CA PHE A 9 -15.32 4.77 17.73
C PHE A 9 -16.84 4.88 17.88
N ASP A 10 -17.33 5.19 19.07
CA ASP A 10 -18.70 5.63 19.28
C ASP A 10 -18.71 7.16 19.19
N ASP A 11 -19.53 7.73 18.29
CA ASP A 11 -19.65 9.18 18.02
C ASP A 11 -20.07 10.02 19.27
N ASN A 12 -20.30 9.39 20.42
CA ASN A 12 -20.81 10.02 21.64
C ASN A 12 -19.74 10.60 22.58
N ASP A 13 -18.45 10.28 22.39
CA ASP A 13 -17.37 10.77 23.27
C ASP A 13 -16.76 12.10 22.80
N ALA A 14 -17.37 12.78 21.83
CA ALA A 14 -16.91 14.06 21.30
C ALA A 14 -17.02 15.24 22.31
N GLU A 15 -17.71 15.02 23.44
CA GLU A 15 -17.67 15.93 24.58
C GLU A 15 -17.07 15.17 25.75
N HIS A 16 -15.75 15.27 25.95
CA HIS A 16 -15.07 15.49 27.23
C HIS A 16 -13.57 15.20 27.04
N GLY A 17 -12.77 16.27 27.13
CA GLY A 17 -11.43 16.29 27.72
C GLY A 17 -10.39 15.26 27.29
N GLN A 18 -9.30 15.77 26.71
CA GLN A 18 -7.97 15.17 26.83
C GLN A 18 -7.67 14.75 28.29
N ASP A 19 -6.90 13.67 28.44
CA ASP A 19 -6.48 13.00 29.68
C ASP A 19 -7.47 12.00 30.28
N LEU A 20 -7.39 10.74 29.83
CA LEU A 20 -7.26 9.54 30.65
C LEU A 20 -7.57 8.33 29.75
N LEU A 21 -6.57 7.59 29.29
CA LEU A 21 -6.73 6.20 28.83
C LEU A 21 -5.33 5.60 28.61
N LYS A 22 -4.64 5.28 29.71
CA LYS A 22 -3.42 4.45 29.67
C LYS A 22 -3.48 3.15 30.48
N ASP A 23 -4.54 2.89 31.26
CA ASP A 23 -4.48 1.82 32.29
C ASP A 23 -5.56 0.71 32.23
N THR A 24 -6.25 0.50 31.11
CA THR A 24 -7.36 -0.50 31.08
C THR A 24 -7.27 -1.60 30.02
N LEU A 25 -6.11 -1.79 29.38
CA LEU A 25 -5.90 -2.85 28.38
C LEU A 25 -5.23 -4.08 28.99
N THR A 26 -5.96 -4.90 29.76
CA THR A 26 -5.53 -6.30 30.00
C THR A 26 -6.60 -7.37 30.17
N ASP A 27 -7.89 -7.08 30.35
CA ASP A 27 -8.80 -8.13 30.85
C ASP A 27 -9.87 -8.70 29.89
N ASP A 28 -10.11 -8.13 28.70
CA ASP A 28 -11.30 -8.53 27.91
C ASP A 28 -11.05 -9.46 26.71
N ILE A 29 -9.91 -10.15 26.64
CA ILE A 29 -9.70 -11.22 25.64
C ILE A 29 -10.18 -12.55 26.21
N LYS A 30 -11.51 -12.75 26.33
CA LYS A 30 -12.10 -14.10 26.52
C LYS A 30 -13.61 -14.19 26.38
N LYS A 31 -14.20 -13.70 25.30
CA LYS A 31 -15.47 -14.25 24.81
C LYS A 31 -15.73 -13.79 23.40
N LEU A 32 -15.88 -14.73 22.48
CA LEU A 32 -16.86 -14.71 21.39
C LEU A 32 -16.69 -16.02 20.61
N SER A 33 -17.48 -17.02 21.01
CA SER A 33 -17.78 -18.22 20.23
C SER A 33 -19.24 -18.11 19.77
N LEU A 34 -19.45 -18.52 18.52
CA LEU A 34 -20.68 -18.81 17.78
C LEU A 34 -21.98 -18.92 18.58
N ASP A 35 -23.07 -18.37 18.03
CA ASP A 35 -24.27 -19.22 17.84
C ASP A 35 -25.19 -18.78 16.70
N THR A 36 -25.81 -19.79 16.09
CA THR A 36 -26.73 -19.75 14.95
C THR A 36 -28.15 -19.98 15.47
N GLY A 37 -29.15 -19.23 14.99
CA GLY A 37 -30.55 -19.50 15.36
C GLY A 37 -31.56 -18.73 14.53
N GLU A 38 -32.44 -19.47 13.85
CA GLU A 38 -33.51 -18.99 12.98
C GLU A 38 -34.79 -18.51 13.71
N LYS A 39 -35.59 -17.74 12.93
CA LYS A 39 -37.07 -17.61 12.88
C LYS A 39 -37.82 -16.57 13.73
N GLY A 40 -38.66 -15.80 13.01
CA GLY A 40 -39.93 -15.24 13.50
C GLY A 40 -40.35 -13.93 12.80
N GLU A 41 -41.28 -13.99 11.85
CA GLU A 41 -41.97 -12.82 11.28
C GLU A 41 -43.07 -12.29 12.23
N THR A 42 -43.29 -10.96 12.29
CA THR A 42 -44.62 -10.32 12.44
C THR A 42 -44.57 -8.84 11.97
N LYS A 43 -45.72 -8.32 11.50
CA LYS A 43 -45.96 -7.08 10.73
C LYS A 43 -46.22 -5.79 11.55
N GLN A 44 -45.89 -4.66 10.89
CA GLN A 44 -46.53 -3.31 10.81
C GLN A 44 -46.69 -2.41 12.05
N ASP A 45 -46.22 -1.15 11.94
CA ASP A 45 -47.05 0.06 12.13
C ASP A 45 -46.37 1.32 11.52
N ASP A 46 -47.17 2.18 10.87
CA ASP A 46 -46.76 3.42 10.19
C ASP A 46 -46.79 4.61 11.18
N GLY A 47 -45.62 5.17 11.51
CA GLY A 47 -45.46 6.36 12.37
C GLY A 47 -44.27 7.22 11.94
N PRO A 48 -44.24 8.53 12.30
CA PRO A 48 -43.40 9.53 11.65
C PRO A 48 -41.91 9.27 11.91
N MET A 49 -41.13 9.12 10.84
CA MET A 49 -39.70 8.80 10.84
C MET A 49 -38.87 9.92 11.48
N THR A 50 -38.67 9.86 12.79
CA THR A 50 -37.42 10.31 13.40
C THR A 50 -36.36 9.26 13.07
N ASN A 51 -35.51 9.54 12.07
CA ASN A 51 -34.37 8.69 11.71
C ASN A 51 -33.31 8.75 12.82
N ASP A 52 -33.60 8.17 13.97
CA ASP A 52 -32.60 7.93 15.00
C ASP A 52 -31.84 6.65 14.59
N PRO A 53 -30.56 6.75 14.19
CA PRO A 53 -29.79 5.58 13.78
C PRO A 53 -29.67 4.52 14.88
N ARG A 54 -29.90 4.88 16.15
CA ARG A 54 -29.89 3.95 17.30
C ARG A 54 -31.11 3.03 17.37
N LEU A 55 -32.16 3.32 16.60
CA LEU A 55 -33.37 2.49 16.50
C LEU A 55 -33.34 1.56 15.29
N LEU A 56 -32.30 1.65 14.46
CA LEU A 56 -32.12 0.75 13.33
C LEU A 56 -31.65 -0.62 13.82
N PRO A 57 -32.27 -1.72 13.37
CA PRO A 57 -31.76 -3.06 13.63
C PRO A 57 -30.29 -3.19 13.20
N ASP A 58 -29.48 -3.91 13.98
CA ASP A 58 -28.04 -4.13 13.74
C ASP A 58 -27.69 -4.54 12.30
N LYS A 59 -28.59 -5.23 11.61
CA LYS A 59 -28.45 -5.61 10.19
C LYS A 59 -28.34 -4.42 9.22
N PHE A 60 -28.72 -3.22 9.64
CA PHE A 60 -28.61 -1.97 8.86
C PHE A 60 -27.50 -1.04 9.38
N LEU A 61 -26.80 -1.41 10.47
CA LEU A 61 -25.69 -0.64 11.02
C LEU A 61 -24.37 -1.08 10.40
N GLN A 62 -23.61 -0.12 9.88
CA GLN A 62 -22.24 -0.35 9.42
C GLN A 62 -21.28 -0.05 10.57
N ARG A 63 -20.55 -1.08 11.04
CA ARG A 63 -19.50 -0.88 12.04
C ARG A 63 -18.38 -0.03 11.45
N THR A 64 -17.95 0.98 12.20
CA THR A 64 -16.84 1.86 11.86
C THR A 64 -15.75 1.72 12.91
N ALA A 65 -14.51 2.03 12.52
CA ALA A 65 -13.36 2.04 13.41
C ALA A 65 -12.32 3.04 12.89
N LYS A 66 -11.43 3.47 13.78
CA LYS A 66 -10.30 4.35 13.43
C LYS A 66 -9.00 3.58 13.51
N VAL A 67 -8.15 3.73 12.49
CA VAL A 67 -6.78 3.22 12.53
C VAL A 67 -6.00 4.01 13.58
N VAL A 68 -5.52 3.31 14.62
CA VAL A 68 -4.73 3.91 15.70
C VAL A 68 -3.25 3.59 15.60
N TYR A 69 -2.90 2.51 14.89
CA TYR A 69 -1.51 2.08 14.73
C TYR A 69 -1.32 1.21 13.48
N ILE A 70 -0.12 1.27 12.88
CA ILE A 70 0.31 0.37 11.81
C ILE A 70 1.34 -0.59 12.39
N LEU A 71 0.94 -1.84 12.60
CA LEU A 71 1.77 -2.88 13.21
C LEU A 71 2.85 -3.37 12.24
N GLU A 72 2.47 -3.67 10.99
CA GLU A 72 3.40 -4.16 9.98
C GLU A 72 3.16 -3.46 8.64
N LYS A 73 4.23 -2.87 8.09
CA LYS A 73 4.24 -2.26 6.76
C LYS A 73 4.54 -3.34 5.72
N LYS A 74 3.51 -3.97 5.17
CA LYS A 74 3.64 -5.03 4.15
C LYS A 74 3.63 -4.50 2.72
N HIS A 75 2.96 -3.39 2.48
CA HIS A 75 2.94 -2.80 1.14
C HIS A 75 4.34 -2.30 0.75
N SER A 76 4.78 -2.59 -0.48
CA SER A 76 6.14 -2.34 -1.01
C SER A 76 6.64 -0.90 -0.88
N ARG A 77 5.69 0.04 -0.81
CA ARG A 77 5.90 1.50 -0.83
C ARG A 77 6.51 2.02 -2.13
N ALA A 78 6.70 1.16 -3.12
CA ALA A 78 7.02 1.57 -4.48
C ALA A 78 5.71 1.73 -5.26
N ALA A 79 5.62 2.78 -6.06
CA ALA A 79 4.49 3.00 -6.94
C ALA A 79 4.97 3.56 -8.28
N THR A 80 4.26 3.17 -9.33
CA THR A 80 4.43 3.70 -10.69
C THR A 80 3.51 4.90 -10.88
N GLY A 81 3.98 5.96 -11.53
CA GLY A 81 3.20 7.19 -11.67
C GLY A 81 3.90 8.29 -12.45
N PHE A 82 3.29 9.47 -12.42
CA PHE A 82 3.72 10.64 -13.18
C PHE A 82 4.20 11.74 -12.23
N ILE A 83 5.15 12.55 -12.70
CA ILE A 83 5.59 13.75 -11.98
C ILE A 83 4.98 15.00 -12.61
N LYS A 84 4.60 15.96 -11.77
CA LYS A 84 4.09 17.28 -12.18
C LYS A 84 4.70 18.36 -11.31
N LEU A 85 4.93 19.54 -11.88
CA LEU A 85 5.29 20.70 -11.08
C LEU A 85 4.11 21.09 -10.18
N LEU A 86 4.44 21.65 -9.02
CA LEU A 86 3.42 22.13 -8.08
C LEU A 86 2.66 23.33 -8.68
N ALA A 87 1.38 23.48 -8.34
CA ALA A 87 0.57 24.58 -8.88
C ALA A 87 0.97 25.95 -8.29
N ASP A 88 1.35 25.98 -7.01
CA ASP A 88 1.67 27.21 -6.30
C ASP A 88 3.14 27.61 -6.50
N LYS A 89 3.39 28.47 -7.50
CA LYS A 89 4.74 28.94 -7.87
C LYS A 89 5.43 29.80 -6.80
N ASN A 90 4.69 30.32 -5.82
CA ASN A 90 5.23 31.24 -4.82
C ASN A 90 5.72 30.52 -3.56
N SER A 91 5.34 29.26 -3.37
CA SER A 91 5.77 28.47 -2.22
C SER A 91 7.24 28.05 -2.30
N GLU A 92 7.93 28.04 -1.17
CA GLU A 92 9.27 27.46 -1.06
C GLU A 92 9.29 25.96 -1.43
N LEU A 93 8.15 25.27 -1.28
CA LEU A 93 8.00 23.88 -1.71
C LEU A 93 8.05 23.75 -3.24
N PHE A 94 7.50 24.71 -3.99
CA PHE A 94 7.57 24.69 -5.46
C PHE A 94 8.99 24.77 -5.99
N LYS A 95 9.87 25.48 -5.28
CA LYS A 95 11.28 25.62 -5.67
C LYS A 95 12.11 24.38 -5.37
N ARG A 96 11.60 23.44 -4.57
CA ARG A 96 12.37 22.29 -4.06
C ARG A 96 11.77 20.95 -4.42
N CYS A 97 10.46 20.88 -4.65
CA CYS A 97 9.74 19.63 -4.81
C CYS A 97 8.85 19.63 -6.06
N ALA A 98 8.63 18.43 -6.60
CA ALA A 98 7.57 18.12 -7.55
C ALA A 98 6.51 17.23 -6.89
N MET A 99 5.35 17.14 -7.53
CA MET A 99 4.25 16.26 -7.13
C MET A 99 4.33 14.96 -7.93
N PHE A 100 4.48 13.83 -7.24
CA PHE A 100 4.30 12.51 -7.81
C PHE A 100 2.85 12.05 -7.66
N SER A 101 2.25 11.61 -8.77
CA SER A 101 0.89 11.09 -8.85
C SER A 101 0.92 9.61 -9.24
N PRO A 102 0.69 8.68 -8.29
CA PRO A 102 0.61 7.25 -8.57
C PRO A 102 -0.51 6.92 -9.56
N VAL A 103 -0.34 5.82 -10.31
CA VAL A 103 -1.40 5.21 -11.12
C VAL A 103 -2.42 4.51 -10.22
N ASP A 104 -1.97 3.80 -9.18
CA ASP A 104 -2.85 3.20 -8.18
C ASP A 104 -3.43 4.27 -7.25
N HIS A 105 -4.73 4.51 -7.37
CA HIS A 105 -5.49 5.49 -6.56
C HIS A 105 -5.53 5.16 -5.06
N ARG A 106 -5.16 3.95 -4.66
CA ARG A 106 -5.04 3.56 -3.24
C ARG A 106 -3.76 4.11 -2.62
N VAL A 107 -2.78 4.50 -3.44
CA VAL A 107 -1.51 5.08 -3.01
C VAL A 107 -1.63 6.61 -2.98
N PRO A 108 -1.22 7.28 -1.89
CA PRO A 108 -1.29 8.73 -1.81
C PRO A 108 -0.32 9.39 -2.80
N ARG A 109 -0.66 10.61 -3.22
CA ARG A 109 0.32 11.46 -3.91
C ARG A 109 1.48 11.81 -2.96
N ALA A 110 2.66 12.02 -3.53
CA ALA A 110 3.87 12.26 -2.77
C ALA A 110 4.64 13.47 -3.28
N TYR A 111 5.25 14.22 -2.36
CA TYR A 111 6.28 15.20 -2.69
C TYR A 111 7.60 14.48 -2.96
N VAL A 112 8.21 14.76 -4.10
CA VAL A 112 9.54 14.27 -4.47
C VAL A 112 10.49 15.46 -4.65
N SER A 113 11.76 15.31 -4.29
CA SER A 113 12.73 16.38 -4.48
C SER A 113 12.98 16.63 -5.97
N LEU A 114 13.11 17.90 -6.35
CA LEU A 114 13.52 18.27 -7.71
C LEU A 114 14.94 17.79 -8.03
N THR A 115 15.78 17.52 -7.01
CA THR A 115 17.11 16.91 -7.19
C THR A 115 17.05 15.48 -7.70
N ASP A 116 15.94 14.78 -7.44
CA ASP A 116 15.75 13.39 -7.84
C ASP A 116 15.05 13.31 -9.20
N CYS A 117 14.49 14.42 -9.67
CA CYS A 117 13.86 14.54 -10.97
C CYS A 117 14.91 14.73 -12.09
N PRO A 118 14.56 14.46 -13.36
CA PRO A 118 15.42 14.81 -14.49
C PRO A 118 15.81 16.30 -14.46
N PRO A 119 17.08 16.66 -14.78
CA PRO A 119 17.58 18.03 -14.62
C PRO A 119 16.85 19.05 -15.53
N ASP A 120 16.30 18.59 -16.65
CA ASP A 120 15.52 19.35 -17.60
C ASP A 120 14.00 19.28 -17.37
N PHE A 121 13.55 18.57 -16.31
CA PHE A 121 12.13 18.49 -15.97
C PHE A 121 11.52 19.86 -15.66
N VAL A 122 12.26 20.75 -14.99
CA VAL A 122 11.77 22.09 -14.63
C VAL A 122 11.62 22.99 -15.85
N THR A 123 12.50 22.83 -16.86
CA THR A 123 12.48 23.65 -18.07
C THR A 123 11.49 23.10 -19.10
N ARG A 124 11.31 21.77 -19.16
CA ARG A 124 10.43 21.09 -20.12
C ARG A 124 9.54 20.04 -19.43
N PRO A 125 8.60 20.46 -18.57
CA PRO A 125 7.74 19.52 -17.85
C PRO A 125 6.81 18.73 -18.79
N GLU A 126 6.42 19.32 -19.93
CA GLU A 126 5.49 18.71 -20.89
C GLU A 126 6.05 17.44 -21.55
N ASP A 127 7.37 17.37 -21.76
CA ASP A 127 8.05 16.20 -22.35
C ASP A 127 7.90 14.95 -21.46
N TYR A 128 7.64 15.14 -20.17
CA TYR A 128 7.46 14.08 -19.16
C TYR A 128 6.00 13.83 -18.78
N SER A 129 5.05 14.54 -19.39
CA SER A 129 3.62 14.43 -19.08
C SER A 129 3.07 13.01 -19.23
N ASN A 130 3.63 12.24 -20.17
CA ASN A 130 3.29 10.84 -20.46
C ASN A 130 4.42 9.85 -20.10
N MET A 131 5.40 10.27 -19.31
CA MET A 131 6.51 9.41 -18.87
C MET A 131 6.19 8.80 -17.50
N LEU A 132 6.36 7.48 -17.39
CA LEU A 132 6.24 6.73 -16.15
C LEU A 132 7.54 6.80 -15.34
N PHE A 133 7.36 6.94 -14.02
CA PHE A 133 8.43 6.93 -13.04
C PHE A 133 8.08 5.99 -11.90
N ILE A 134 9.11 5.45 -11.26
CA ILE A 134 8.99 4.79 -9.96
C ILE A 134 9.28 5.80 -8.87
N CYS A 135 8.37 5.89 -7.90
CA CYS A 135 8.58 6.60 -6.65
C CYS A 135 8.49 5.62 -5.47
N ARG A 136 9.38 5.75 -4.50
CA ARG A 136 9.31 5.05 -3.22
C ARG A 136 8.86 6.02 -2.14
N ILE A 137 7.74 5.71 -1.47
CA ILE A 137 7.27 6.46 -0.31
C ILE A 137 8.20 6.18 0.86
N VAL A 138 8.84 7.24 1.36
CA VAL A 138 9.82 7.18 2.45
C VAL A 138 9.14 7.47 3.79
N ASP A 139 8.31 8.51 3.84
CA ASP A 139 7.68 8.97 5.07
C ASP A 139 6.31 9.60 4.80
N TRP A 140 5.46 9.66 5.81
CA TRP A 140 4.20 10.41 5.77
C TRP A 140 3.93 11.02 7.14
N LYS A 141 4.23 12.31 7.24
CA LYS A 141 4.06 13.07 8.48
C LYS A 141 2.59 13.42 8.73
N GLU A 142 2.25 13.52 10.00
CA GLU A 142 0.89 13.81 10.49
C GLU A 142 0.39 15.20 10.08
N ASP A 143 1.30 16.16 9.90
CA ASP A 143 1.02 17.53 9.48
C ASP A 143 0.91 17.70 7.95
N SER A 144 1.13 16.62 7.19
CA SER A 144 1.16 16.66 5.73
C SER A 144 0.03 15.84 5.10
N ASN A 145 -0.71 16.48 4.19
CA ASN A 145 -1.73 15.79 3.38
C ASN A 145 -1.13 14.85 2.32
N PHE A 146 0.14 15.02 1.98
CA PHE A 146 0.84 14.21 0.98
C PHE A 146 2.02 13.49 1.62
N ALA A 147 2.32 12.30 1.09
CA ALA A 147 3.48 11.56 1.52
C ALA A 147 4.77 12.25 1.04
N THR A 148 5.90 11.87 1.61
CA THR A 148 7.24 12.20 1.09
C THR A 148 7.78 10.98 0.37
N GLY A 149 8.21 11.16 -0.87
CA GLY A 149 8.74 10.10 -1.71
C GLY A 149 10.11 10.45 -2.28
N GLN A 150 10.81 9.42 -2.71
CA GLN A 150 12.05 9.52 -3.46
C GLN A 150 11.81 8.95 -4.86
N LEU A 151 12.15 9.73 -5.89
CA LEU A 151 12.07 9.26 -7.27
C LEU A 151 13.23 8.29 -7.51
N ALA A 152 12.92 7.05 -7.91
CA ALA A 152 13.93 6.01 -8.08
C ALA A 152 14.48 5.99 -9.50
N LYS A 153 13.61 5.99 -10.52
CA LYS A 153 13.99 5.98 -11.94
C LYS A 153 12.83 6.38 -12.85
N SER A 154 13.17 6.77 -14.08
CA SER A 154 12.24 6.80 -15.20
C SER A 154 12.16 5.41 -15.85
N LEU A 155 10.96 5.01 -16.28
CA LEU A 155 10.71 3.73 -16.93
C LEU A 155 10.59 3.89 -18.46
N GLY A 156 9.74 4.83 -18.90
CA GLY A 156 9.43 5.02 -20.31
C GLY A 156 8.03 5.62 -20.51
N GLN A 157 7.57 5.67 -21.75
CA GLN A 157 6.24 6.20 -22.06
C GLN A 157 5.15 5.29 -21.49
N ALA A 158 4.10 5.90 -20.94
CA ALA A 158 2.93 5.18 -20.47
C ALA A 158 2.21 4.49 -21.64
N GLY A 159 1.73 3.26 -21.41
CA GLY A 159 1.13 2.41 -22.44
C GLY A 159 2.11 1.52 -23.21
N GLU A 160 3.42 1.72 -23.06
CA GLU A 160 4.42 0.80 -23.63
C GLU A 160 4.57 -0.45 -22.75
N ILE A 161 4.78 -1.61 -23.39
CA ILE A 161 4.77 -2.92 -22.68
C ILE A 161 5.90 -3.03 -21.65
N GLU A 162 7.13 -2.66 -22.03
CA GLU A 162 8.30 -2.83 -21.15
C GLU A 162 8.23 -1.91 -19.91
N PRO A 163 7.97 -0.59 -20.03
CA PRO A 163 7.81 0.28 -18.86
C PRO A 163 6.67 -0.14 -17.93
N GLU A 164 5.52 -0.54 -18.46
CA GLU A 164 4.38 -0.99 -17.65
C GLU A 164 4.71 -2.29 -16.90
N THR A 165 5.36 -3.25 -17.58
CA THR A 165 5.75 -4.54 -16.98
C THR A 165 6.75 -4.33 -15.85
N GLU A 166 7.77 -3.52 -16.08
CA GLU A 166 8.76 -3.16 -15.05
C GLU A 166 8.11 -2.42 -13.87
N GLY A 167 7.15 -1.54 -14.16
CA GLY A 167 6.34 -0.84 -13.18
C GLY A 167 5.57 -1.79 -12.26
N ILE A 168 4.85 -2.74 -12.84
CA ILE A 168 4.07 -3.76 -12.11
C ILE A 168 4.99 -4.61 -11.23
N LEU A 169 6.09 -5.13 -11.78
CA LEU A 169 7.04 -5.96 -11.00
C LEU A 169 7.58 -5.20 -9.78
N THR A 170 7.94 -3.93 -9.99
CA THR A 170 8.48 -3.08 -8.92
C THR A 170 7.42 -2.75 -7.85
N GLU A 171 6.19 -2.44 -8.25
CA GLU A 171 5.09 -2.11 -7.35
C GLU A 171 4.71 -3.29 -6.44
N TYR A 172 4.77 -4.51 -6.96
CA TYR A 172 4.48 -5.73 -6.19
C TYR A 172 5.70 -6.30 -5.46
N GLY A 173 6.86 -5.62 -5.53
CA GLY A 173 8.07 -6.05 -4.84
C GLY A 173 8.68 -7.33 -5.39
N VAL A 174 8.49 -7.60 -6.69
CA VAL A 174 9.12 -8.72 -7.40
C VAL A 174 10.55 -8.32 -7.76
N ASP A 175 11.52 -9.10 -7.32
CA ASP A 175 12.92 -8.95 -7.74
C ASP A 175 13.12 -9.59 -9.11
N PHE A 176 13.44 -8.78 -10.10
CA PHE A 176 13.74 -9.19 -11.48
C PHE A 176 15.21 -8.92 -11.85
N SER A 177 16.08 -8.68 -10.86
CA SER A 177 17.51 -8.54 -11.08
C SER A 177 18.17 -9.88 -11.42
N ASP A 178 19.32 -9.82 -12.09
CA ASP A 178 20.11 -11.01 -12.37
C ASP A 178 20.56 -11.70 -11.08
N PHE A 179 20.62 -13.04 -11.12
CA PHE A 179 21.07 -13.81 -9.98
C PHE A 179 22.50 -13.43 -9.56
N SER A 180 22.69 -13.28 -8.25
CA SER A 180 24.01 -12.98 -7.70
C SER A 180 25.05 -14.06 -8.06
N PRO A 181 26.35 -13.71 -8.20
CA PRO A 181 27.41 -14.69 -8.49
C PRO A 181 27.44 -15.86 -7.50
N LYS A 182 27.16 -15.62 -6.22
CA LYS A 182 27.07 -16.66 -5.19
C LYS A 182 25.97 -17.69 -5.47
N ALA A 183 24.83 -17.24 -6.02
CA ALA A 183 23.75 -18.14 -6.40
C ALA A 183 24.15 -18.97 -7.64
N LEU A 184 24.88 -18.36 -8.59
CA LEU A 184 25.40 -19.04 -9.77
C LEU A 184 26.49 -20.07 -9.44
N GLU A 185 27.29 -19.83 -8.41
CA GLU A 185 28.30 -20.79 -7.91
C GLU A 185 27.66 -22.08 -7.37
N CYS A 186 26.41 -22.04 -6.88
CA CYS A 186 25.67 -23.23 -6.46
C CYS A 186 25.21 -24.11 -7.63
N LEU A 187 25.29 -23.62 -8.87
CA LEU A 187 24.95 -24.42 -10.05
C LEU A 187 26.04 -25.47 -10.32
N PRO A 188 25.69 -26.59 -10.98
CA PRO A 188 26.70 -27.55 -11.44
C PRO A 188 27.69 -26.90 -12.40
N GLN A 189 28.98 -26.90 -12.03
CA GLN A 189 30.03 -26.22 -12.79
C GLN A 189 30.51 -27.04 -14.02
N SER A 190 30.31 -28.36 -14.02
CA SER A 190 30.68 -29.22 -15.15
C SER A 190 29.58 -29.21 -16.20
N LEU A 191 29.78 -28.46 -17.29
CA LEU A 191 28.89 -28.37 -18.44
C LEU A 191 29.51 -29.05 -19.68
N PRO A 192 28.74 -29.86 -20.44
CA PRO A 192 27.34 -30.21 -20.24
C PRO A 192 27.14 -31.09 -18.99
N TRP A 193 26.06 -30.84 -18.25
CA TRP A 193 25.78 -31.58 -17.03
C TRP A 193 25.36 -33.02 -17.35
N VAL A 194 26.01 -33.98 -16.69
CA VAL A 194 25.68 -35.40 -16.78
C VAL A 194 25.59 -35.99 -15.36
N ILE A 195 24.61 -36.86 -15.14
CA ILE A 195 24.44 -37.57 -13.87
C ILE A 195 25.67 -38.48 -13.65
N SER A 196 26.26 -38.44 -12.46
CA SER A 196 27.40 -39.31 -12.15
C SER A 196 27.01 -40.79 -12.20
N PRO A 197 27.87 -41.70 -12.69
CA PRO A 197 27.56 -43.13 -12.77
C PRO A 197 27.16 -43.75 -11.41
N GLY A 198 27.75 -43.26 -10.32
CA GLY A 198 27.43 -43.69 -8.96
C GLY A 198 26.03 -43.27 -8.50
N GLU A 199 25.54 -42.11 -8.94
CA GLU A 199 24.15 -41.69 -8.70
C GLU A 199 23.18 -42.48 -9.57
N LEU A 200 23.57 -42.78 -10.81
CA LEU A 200 22.76 -43.56 -11.73
C LEU A 200 22.48 -44.98 -11.21
N ALA A 201 23.47 -45.63 -10.61
CA ALA A 201 23.34 -46.97 -10.03
C ALA A 201 22.44 -47.02 -8.78
N LYS A 202 22.30 -45.91 -8.03
CA LYS A 202 21.44 -45.83 -6.85
C LYS A 202 19.98 -45.52 -7.18
N ARG A 203 19.74 -44.90 -8.33
CA ARG A 203 18.40 -44.49 -8.78
C ARG A 203 17.73 -45.67 -9.51
N ARG A 204 16.41 -45.79 -9.36
CA ARG A 204 15.63 -46.72 -10.18
C ARG A 204 15.59 -46.19 -11.62
N ASP A 205 16.01 -47.01 -12.56
CA ASP A 205 15.95 -46.67 -13.98
C ASP A 205 14.53 -46.83 -14.53
N LEU A 206 13.98 -45.78 -15.15
CA LEU A 206 12.65 -45.72 -15.77
C LEU A 206 12.70 -45.15 -17.19
N ARG A 207 13.89 -45.05 -17.80
CA ARG A 207 14.09 -44.61 -19.18
C ARG A 207 13.74 -45.73 -20.16
#